data_AF-A0A7C1N760-F1
#
_entry.id   AF-A0A7C1N760-F1
#
_cell.length_a   1.000
_cell.length_b   1.000
_cell.length_c   1.000
_cell.angle_alpha   90.00
_cell.angle_beta   90.00
_cell.angle_gamma   90.00
#
_symmetry.space_group_name_H-M   'P 1'
#
loop_
_entity.id
_entity.type
_entity.pdbx_description
1 polymer ?
#
loop_
_entity_poly.entity_id
_entity_poly.type
_entity_poly.pdbx_seq_one_letter_code
_entity_poly.pdbx_strand_id
1 'polypeptide(L)' 'MQKSTSTNPLDYEILIRRYDMGNRYASYCPQLGEMIKGTSHQEVEEAMKQRILQHIEELKRLHEEGSSTPA' A
#
# COMPACT_ATOMS: atom_id res chain seq x y z
N MET A 1 7.79 0.64 -13.23
CA MET A 1 7.15 1.68 -12.41
C MET A 1 7.90 1.74 -11.08
N GLN A 2 8.32 2.91 -10.64
CA GLN A 2 9.12 3.06 -9.43
C GLN A 2 8.16 3.20 -8.24
N LYS A 3 8.23 2.26 -7.29
CA LYS A 3 7.42 2.30 -6.07
C LYS A 3 7.95 3.42 -5.17
N SER A 4 7.06 4.16 -4.52
CA SER A 4 7.48 5.17 -3.54
C SER A 4 8.31 4.55 -2.42
N THR A 5 9.39 5.23 -2.03
CA THR A 5 10.26 4.83 -0.91
C THR A 5 9.94 5.60 0.37
N SER A 6 8.81 6.31 0.40
CA SER A 6 8.39 7.08 1.56
C SER A 6 8.00 6.13 2.69
N THR A 7 8.53 6.34 3.89
CA THR A 7 8.20 5.51 5.08
C THR A 7 7.05 6.09 5.88
N ASN A 8 6.46 7.19 5.42
CA ASN A 8 5.31 7.83 6.05
C ASN A 8 4.01 7.29 5.45
N PRO A 9 3.12 6.65 6.23
CA PRO A 9 1.85 6.14 5.71
C PRO A 9 0.92 7.24 5.19
N LEU A 10 1.05 8.47 5.68
CA LEU A 10 0.25 9.62 5.21
C LEU A 10 0.65 10.13 3.83
N ASP A 11 1.84 9.74 3.36
CA ASP A 11 2.26 10.03 2.00
C ASP A 11 1.37 9.26 1.01
N TYR A 12 0.89 8.07 1.40
CA TYR A 12 0.20 7.14 0.53
C TYR A 12 -1.28 7.47 0.34
N GLU A 13 -1.68 7.64 -0.91
CA GLU A 13 -3.07 7.84 -1.31
C GLU A 13 -3.77 6.51 -1.60
N ILE A 14 -5.00 6.38 -1.10
CA ILE A 14 -5.88 5.23 -1.34
C ILE A 14 -7.11 5.70 -2.11
N LEU A 15 -7.15 5.39 -3.40
CA LEU A 15 -8.26 5.75 -4.28
C LEU A 15 -9.24 4.59 -4.36
N ILE A 16 -10.42 4.74 -3.75
CA ILE A 16 -11.47 3.72 -3.76
C ILE A 16 -12.52 4.10 -4.79
N ARG A 17 -12.81 3.18 -5.72
CA ARG A 17 -13.90 3.30 -6.68
C ARG A 17 -14.82 2.10 -6.61
N ARG A 18 -16.12 2.36 -6.71
CA ARG A 18 -17.11 1.34 -7.03
C ARG A 18 -17.19 1.23 -8.55
N TYR A 19 -17.09 0.02 -9.09
CA TYR A 19 -17.00 -0.20 -10.55
C TYR A 19 -18.14 -1.05 -11.13
N ASP A 20 -19.09 -1.48 -10.30
CA ASP A 20 -20.22 -2.30 -10.74
C ASP A 20 -21.50 -1.92 -9.99
N MET A 21 -22.66 -2.25 -10.57
CA MET A 21 -23.95 -2.17 -9.88
C MET A 21 -24.07 -3.18 -8.73
N GLY A 22 -23.29 -4.27 -8.75
CA GLY A 22 -23.05 -5.13 -7.60
C GLY A 22 -22.14 -4.47 -6.56
N ASN A 23 -22.16 -4.97 -5.33
CA ASN A 23 -21.27 -4.56 -4.25
C ASN A 23 -19.83 -4.96 -4.58
N ARG A 24 -19.18 -4.23 -5.50
CA ARG A 24 -17.80 -4.47 -5.92
C ARG A 24 -17.04 -3.16 -5.88
N TYR A 25 -15.97 -3.17 -5.09
CA TYR A 25 -15.11 -2.03 -4.85
C TYR A 25 -13.70 -2.36 -5.31
N ALA A 26 -12.96 -1.35 -5.73
CA ALA A 26 -11.55 -1.46 -6.04
C ALA A 26 -10.82 -0.29 -5.39
N SER A 27 -9.78 -0.59 -4.62
CA SER A 27 -8.81 0.38 -4.14
C SER A 27 -7.57 0.38 -5.03
N TYR A 28 -7.05 1.56 -5.33
CA TYR A 28 -5.85 1.75 -6.12
C TYR A 28 -4.91 2.70 -5.39
N CYS A 29 -3.64 2.31 -5.28
CA CYS A 29 -2.59 3.16 -4.74
C CYS A 29 -1.59 3.51 -5.86
N PRO A 30 -1.56 4.77 -6.34
CA PRO A 30 -0.68 5.17 -7.44
C PRO A 30 0.81 5.06 -7.08
N GLN A 31 1.16 5.25 -5.81
CA GLN A 31 2.54 5.20 -5.31
C GLN A 31 3.11 3.79 -5.25
N LEU A 32 2.27 2.80 -4.98
CA LEU A 32 2.64 1.38 -5.03
C LEU A 32 2.44 0.79 -6.43
N GLY A 33 1.60 1.42 -7.26
CA GLY A 33 1.13 0.88 -8.52
C GLY A 33 0.26 -0.37 -8.34
N GLU A 34 -0.36 -0.51 -7.17
CA GLU A 34 -1.13 -1.70 -6.79
C GLU A 34 -2.63 -1.42 -6.77
N MET A 35 -3.41 -2.40 -7.22
CA MET A 35 -4.88 -2.36 -7.21
C MET A 35 -5.42 -3.58 -6.47
N ILE A 36 -6.26 -3.35 -5.47
CA ILE A 36 -6.96 -4.40 -4.73
C ILE A 36 -8.44 -4.31 -5.07
N LYS A 37 -9.07 -5.45 -5.36
CA LYS A 37 -10.50 -5.55 -5.64
C LYS A 37 -11.16 -6.33 -4.52
N GLY A 38 -12.36 -5.92 -4.15
CA GLY A 38 -13.12 -6.55 -3.08
C GLY A 38 -14.62 -6.29 -3.23
N THR A 39 -15.36 -6.71 -2.22
CA THR A 39 -16.83 -6.69 -2.24
C THR A 39 -17.42 -5.56 -1.39
N SER A 40 -16.63 -4.99 -0.49
CA SER A 40 -17.04 -3.87 0.37
C SER A 40 -16.00 -2.78 0.37
N HIS A 41 -16.45 -1.53 0.57
CA HIS A 41 -15.55 -0.37 0.72
C HIS A 41 -14.52 -0.61 1.82
N GLN A 42 -14.98 -1.03 3.00
CA GLN A 42 -14.12 -1.25 4.16
C GLN A 42 -13.04 -2.31 3.89
N GLU A 43 -13.42 -3.44 3.28
CA GLU A 43 -12.49 -4.53 2.93
C GLU A 43 -11.34 -4.04 2.03
N VAL A 44 -11.66 -3.29 0.96
CA VAL A 44 -10.62 -2.80 0.04
C VAL A 44 -9.78 -1.67 0.64
N GLU A 45 -10.34 -0.88 1.55
CA GLU A 45 -9.63 0.16 2.28
C GLU A 45 -8.62 -0.45 3.26
N GLU A 46 -9.07 -1.38 4.11
CA GLU A 46 -8.23 -2.05 5.09
C GLU A 46 -7.12 -2.86 4.41
N ALA A 47 -7.45 -3.58 3.33
CA ALA A 47 -6.45 -4.31 2.55
C ALA A 47 -5.37 -3.40 1.96
N MET A 48 -5.74 -2.22 1.46
CA MET A 48 -4.76 -1.27 0.92
C MET A 48 -3.91 -0.64 2.02
N LYS A 49 -4.52 -0.26 3.15
CA LYS A 49 -3.79 0.22 4.34
C LYS A 49 -2.77 -0.80 4.83
N GLN A 50 -3.17 -2.07 4.93
CA GLN A 50 -2.29 -3.17 5.32
C GLN A 50 -1.12 -3.34 4.34
N ARG A 51 -1.35 -3.17 3.03
CA ARG A 51 -0.27 -3.25 2.03
C ARG A 51 0.71 -2.10 2.11
N ILE A 52 0.22 -0.88 2.33
CA ILE A 52 1.07 0.30 2.56
C ILE A 52 1.95 0.09 3.80
N LEU A 53 1.37 -0.38 4.91
CA LEU A 53 2.11 -0.64 6.15
C LEU A 53 3.18 -1.71 5.96
N GLN A 54 2.86 -2.81 5.27
CA GLN A 54 3.84 -3.85 4.94
C GLN A 54 5.00 -3.29 4.11
N HIS A 55 4.70 -2.53 3.06
CA HIS A 55 5.73 -1.92 2.21
C HIS A 55 6.62 -0.95 3.00
N ILE A 56 6.06 -0.15 3.90
CA ILE A 56 6.83 0.74 4.79
C ILE A 56 7.71 -0.07 5.74
N GLU A 57 7.23 -1.17 6.29
CA GLU A 57 8.01 -2.03 7.16
C GLU A 57 9.17 -2.69 6.40
N GLU A 58 8.93 -3.17 5.18
CA GLU A 58 9.97 -3.68 4.28
C GLU A 58 11.02 -2.60 3.98
N LEU A 59 10.61 -1.37 3.66
CA LEU A 59 11.52 -0.24 3.44
C LEU A 59 12.38 0.07 4.68
N LYS A 60 11.77 0.07 5.87
CA LYS A 60 12.49 0.28 7.13
C LYS A 60 13.52 -0.82 7.37
N ARG A 61 13.14 -2.08 7.16
CA ARG A 61 14.03 -3.23 7.31
C ARG A 61 15.22 -3.13 6.35
N LEU A 62 14.98 -2.81 5.07
CA LEU A 62 16.03 -2.60 4.08
C LEU A 62 16.98 -1.44 4.46
N HIS A 63 16.46 -0.37 5.06
CA HIS A 63 17.28 0.73 5.57
C HIS A 63 18.16 0.31 6.76
N GLU A 64 17.66 -0.51 7.68
CA GLU A 64 18.44 -0.99 8.83
C GLU A 64 19.47 -2.05 8.45
N GLU A 65 19.16 -2.94 7.50
CA GLU A 65 20.08 -3.96 7.01
C GLU A 65 21.27 -3.39 6.21
N GLY A 66 21.16 -2.15 5.71
CA GLY A 66 22.26 -1.41 5.10
C GLY A 66 23.23 -0.75 6.09
N SER A 67 22.91 -0.70 7.39
CA SER A 67 23.70 0.00 8.42
C SER A 67 24.53 -0.92 9.33
N SER A 68 24.46 -2.25 9.17
CA SER A 68 25.34 -3.18 9.88
C SER A 68 26.48 -3.66 8.99
N THR A 69 27.57 -2.89 8.95
CA THR A 69 28.91 -3.44 8.68
C THR A 69 29.48 -3.88 10.04
N PRO A 70 29.50 -5.17 10.39
CA PRO A 70 30.35 -5.63 11.49
C PRO A 70 31.81 -5.57 11.03
N ALA A 71 32.61 -4.81 11.78
CA ALA A 71 34.06 -4.68 11.66
C ALA A 71 34.79 -5.93 12.17
#